data_AF-A0A3M6U227-F1
#
_entry.id   AF-A0A3M6U227-F1
#
_cell.length_a   1.000
_cell.length_b   1.000
_cell.length_c   1.000
_cell.angle_alpha   90.00
_cell.angle_beta   90.00
_cell.angle_gamma   90.00
#
_symmetry.space_group_name_H-M   'P 1'
#
loop_
_entity.id
_entity.type
_entity.pdbx_description
1 polymer ?
#
loop_
_entity_poly.entity_id
_entity_poly.type
_entity_poly.pdbx_seq_one_letter_code
_entity_poly.pdbx_strand_id
1 'polypeptide(L)'
;MKKIDKNNRILLALRLQSVSEVGDKSLEEKDPISQDYGSASSGDVKKVIDLYNRGEEVIEYLNLYIKKAKEVGDKHGEGNAYGNLGYAYFSLGDFKKAIEYHNLHLRIAKEVGDRHEEGGAYCNLGSAYFRLGDFKKAIEYHNL
;
A
#
# COMPACT_ATOMS: atom_id res chain seq x y z
N MET A 1 -18.37 12.61 9.53
CA MET A 1 -18.58 11.23 9.04
C MET A 1 -18.31 11.17 7.54
N LYS A 2 -17.08 10.84 7.13
CA LYS A 2 -16.75 10.64 5.70
C LYS A 2 -17.21 9.24 5.30
N LYS A 3 -18.02 9.16 4.24
CA LYS A 3 -18.54 7.92 3.68
C LYS A 3 -17.39 7.10 3.09
N ILE A 4 -17.16 5.91 3.63
CA ILE A 4 -16.36 4.87 2.98
C ILE A 4 -17.02 4.59 1.62
N ASP A 5 -16.20 4.60 0.57
CA ASP A 5 -16.60 4.33 -0.79
C ASP A 5 -17.41 3.03 -0.86
N LYS A 6 -18.60 3.10 -1.47
CA LYS A 6 -19.59 2.02 -1.47
C LYS A 6 -19.01 0.73 -2.09
N ASN A 7 -18.00 0.89 -2.96
CA ASN A 7 -17.31 -0.21 -3.64
C ASN A 7 -16.42 -1.04 -2.68
N ASN A 8 -15.81 -0.44 -1.67
CA ASN A 8 -15.03 -1.18 -0.66
C ASN A 8 -15.92 -1.96 0.32
N ARG A 9 -17.16 -1.50 0.56
CA ARG A 9 -18.11 -2.23 1.42
C ARG A 9 -18.66 -3.48 0.74
N ILE A 10 -18.85 -3.44 -0.59
CA ILE A 10 -19.30 -4.61 -1.36
C ILE A 10 -18.20 -5.68 -1.39
N LEU A 11 -16.94 -5.28 -1.59
CA LEU A 11 -15.80 -6.22 -1.59
C LEU A 11 -15.62 -6.89 -0.21
N LEU A 12 -15.81 -6.14 0.88
CA LEU A 12 -15.77 -6.67 2.25
C LEU A 12 -16.96 -7.59 2.54
N ALA A 13 -18.17 -7.23 2.08
CA ALA A 13 -19.37 -8.03 2.25
C ALA A 13 -19.30 -9.35 1.47
N LEU A 14 -18.79 -9.35 0.23
CA LEU A 14 -18.55 -10.56 -0.56
C LEU A 14 -17.53 -11.49 0.11
N ARG A 15 -16.53 -10.93 0.79
CA ARG A 15 -15.51 -11.69 1.54
C ARG A 15 -16.00 -12.21 2.89
N LEU A 16 -17.05 -11.61 3.45
CA LEU A 16 -17.72 -12.04 4.69
C LEU A 16 -18.82 -13.09 4.43
N GLN A 17 -19.53 -13.01 3.30
CA GLN A 17 -20.55 -13.98 2.91
C GLN A 17 -19.96 -15.38 2.66
N SER A 18 -18.70 -15.49 2.22
CA SER A 18 -18.03 -16.78 2.08
C SER A 18 -17.64 -17.45 3.42
N VAL A 19 -17.89 -16.80 4.57
CA VAL A 19 -17.47 -17.30 5.90
C VAL A 19 -18.66 -17.73 6.77
N SER A 20 -19.91 -17.43 6.39
CA SER A 20 -21.10 -17.74 7.23
C SER A 20 -21.94 -18.93 6.79
N GLU A 21 -21.60 -19.64 5.72
CA GLU A 21 -22.35 -20.82 5.26
C GLU A 21 -21.53 -22.10 5.41
N VAL A 22 -21.38 -22.57 6.65
CA VAL A 22 -21.15 -23.99 6.92
C VAL A 22 -22.36 -24.53 7.67
N GLY A 23 -23.33 -24.98 6.89
CA GLY A 23 -24.52 -25.68 7.36
C GLY A 23 -25.32 -26.22 6.16
N ASP A 24 -25.19 -27.54 5.94
CA ASP A 24 -25.92 -28.42 5.00
C ASP A 24 -25.43 -28.64 3.55
N LYS A 25 -24.70 -29.76 3.41
CA LYS A 25 -24.63 -30.83 2.37
C LYS A 25 -24.70 -30.55 0.85
N SER A 26 -23.70 -31.15 0.18
CA SER A 26 -23.57 -31.62 -1.22
C SER A 26 -23.53 -30.52 -2.30
N LEU A 27 -22.47 -30.38 -3.11
CA LEU A 27 -22.04 -31.33 -4.14
C LEU A 27 -20.52 -31.24 -4.42
N GLU A 28 -19.95 -32.36 -4.82
CA GLU A 28 -18.55 -32.59 -5.18
C GLU A 28 -18.10 -31.77 -6.40
N GLU A 29 -16.92 -31.15 -6.33
CA GLU A 29 -15.97 -31.12 -7.45
C GLU A 29 -14.53 -31.01 -6.90
N LYS A 30 -13.63 -31.83 -7.47
CA LYS A 30 -12.35 -32.25 -6.90
C LYS A 30 -11.20 -31.26 -7.21
N ASP A 31 -10.20 -31.28 -6.32
CA ASP A 31 -8.99 -30.44 -6.23
C ASP A 31 -8.17 -30.27 -7.53
N PRO A 32 -7.38 -29.18 -7.65
CA PRO A 32 -5.96 -29.32 -7.31
C PRO A 32 -5.35 -28.08 -6.63
N ILE A 33 -4.83 -28.27 -5.41
CA ILE A 33 -3.54 -27.82 -4.87
C ILE A 33 -3.69 -27.71 -3.35
N SER A 34 -3.17 -28.71 -2.66
CA SER A 34 -2.92 -28.68 -1.22
C SER A 34 -1.86 -27.62 -0.90
N GLN A 35 -2.29 -26.39 -0.65
CA GLN A 35 -1.58 -25.50 0.25
C GLN A 35 -2.45 -25.34 1.47
N ASP A 36 -2.07 -26.07 2.51
CA ASP A 36 -2.50 -25.86 3.88
C ASP A 36 -2.14 -24.42 4.27
N TYR A 37 -3.04 -23.47 3.99
CA TYR A 37 -3.06 -22.20 4.69
C TYR A 37 -3.54 -22.52 6.10
N GLY A 38 -2.61 -23.02 6.91
CA GLY A 38 -2.84 -23.41 8.29
C GLY A 38 -3.72 -22.37 8.97
N SER A 39 -4.79 -22.86 9.60
CA SER A 39 -5.80 -22.07 10.28
C SER A 39 -5.18 -20.91 11.07
N ALA A 40 -5.24 -19.70 10.50
CA ALA A 40 -4.74 -18.50 11.16
C ALA A 40 -5.45 -18.40 12.51
N SER A 41 -4.67 -18.39 13.59
CA SER A 41 -5.24 -18.24 14.93
C SER A 41 -5.97 -16.90 14.98
N SER A 42 -7.01 -16.76 15.81
CA SER A 42 -7.73 -15.49 16.02
C SER A 42 -6.78 -14.30 16.33
N GLY A 43 -5.58 -14.59 16.87
CA GLY A 43 -4.51 -13.60 17.07
C GLY A 43 -3.87 -13.05 15.78
N ASP A 44 -3.75 -13.86 14.74
CA ASP A 44 -3.14 -13.45 13.46
C ASP A 44 -4.07 -12.52 12.68
N VAL A 45 -5.38 -12.83 12.66
CA VAL A 45 -6.38 -11.97 12.00
C VAL A 45 -6.51 -10.63 12.72
N LYS A 46 -6.52 -10.62 14.06
CA LYS A 46 -6.57 -9.38 14.84
C LYS A 46 -5.34 -8.50 14.59
N LYS A 47 -4.16 -9.11 14.54
CA LYS A 47 -2.91 -8.39 14.20
C LYS A 47 -2.96 -7.80 12.79
N VAL A 48 -3.48 -8.53 11.81
CA VAL A 48 -3.64 -8.04 10.43
C VAL A 48 -4.62 -6.85 10.37
N ILE A 49 -5.76 -6.95 11.06
CA ILE A 49 -6.75 -5.86 11.13
C ILE A 49 -6.16 -4.62 11.82
N ASP A 50 -5.45 -4.79 12.93
CA ASP A 50 -4.82 -3.69 13.65
C ASP A 50 -3.72 -3.01 12.82
N LEU A 51 -2.91 -3.79 12.09
CA LEU A 51 -1.92 -3.26 11.15
C LEU A 51 -2.58 -2.49 10.00
N TYR A 52 -3.68 -3.00 9.46
CA TYR A 52 -4.43 -2.35 8.39
C TYR A 52 -5.04 -1.02 8.86
N ASN A 53 -5.68 -1.01 10.03
CA ASN A 53 -6.27 0.20 10.62
C ASN A 53 -5.18 1.26 10.91
N ARG A 54 -4.04 0.84 11.46
CA ARG A 54 -2.88 1.74 11.66
C ARG A 54 -2.33 2.28 10.34
N GLY A 55 -2.32 1.48 9.28
CA GLY A 55 -1.92 1.92 7.95
C GLY A 55 -2.84 3.00 7.37
N GLU A 56 -4.16 2.82 7.47
CA GLU A 56 -5.15 3.81 7.04
C GLU A 56 -5.06 5.12 7.83
N GLU A 57 -4.83 5.06 9.15
CA GLU A 57 -4.61 6.25 9.98
C GLU A 57 -3.36 7.05 9.56
N VAL A 58 -2.25 6.35 9.28
CA VAL A 58 -1.02 6.97 8.79
C VAL A 58 -1.24 7.64 7.43
N ILE A 59 -1.99 7.00 6.54
CA ILE A 59 -2.34 7.56 5.22
C ILE A 59 -3.17 8.85 5.37
N GLU A 60 -4.17 8.88 6.27
CA GLU A 60 -4.97 10.09 6.49
C GLU A 60 -4.13 11.23 7.08
N TYR A 61 -3.26 10.92 8.05
CA TYR A 61 -2.32 11.89 8.63
C TYR A 61 -1.39 12.49 7.58
N LEU A 62 -0.76 11.66 6.75
CA LEU A 62 0.16 12.10 5.70
C LEU A 62 -0.54 12.97 4.65
N ASN A 63 -1.77 12.63 4.25
CA ASN A 63 -2.55 13.46 3.33
C ASN A 63 -2.87 14.84 3.90
N LEU A 64 -3.22 14.91 5.19
CA LEU A 64 -3.43 16.20 5.87
C LEU A 64 -2.13 17.01 5.95
N TYR A 65 -1.00 16.34 6.24
CA TYR A 65 0.30 17.00 6.30
C TYR A 65 0.72 17.55 4.93
N ILE A 66 0.56 16.78 3.85
CA ILE A 66 0.82 17.25 2.47
C ILE A 66 0.00 18.51 2.16
N LYS A 67 -1.28 18.53 2.55
CA LYS A 67 -2.12 19.71 2.34
C LYS A 67 -1.56 20.94 3.05
N LYS A 68 -1.17 20.80 4.32
CA LYS A 68 -0.57 21.90 5.09
C LYS A 68 0.79 22.34 4.52
N ALA A 69 1.65 21.39 4.16
CA ALA A 69 2.95 21.66 3.55
C ALA A 69 2.80 22.50 2.26
N LYS A 70 1.82 22.14 1.41
CA LYS A 70 1.47 22.93 0.22
C LYS A 70 0.97 24.33 0.55
N GLU A 71 0.11 24.48 1.55
CA GLU A 71 -0.43 25.78 1.98
C GLU A 71 0.67 26.73 2.46
N VAL A 72 1.69 26.22 3.14
CA VAL A 72 2.81 27.03 3.66
C VAL A 72 4.02 27.09 2.72
N GLY A 73 3.98 26.38 1.60
CA GLY A 73 5.08 26.32 0.62
C GLY A 73 6.28 25.46 1.06
N ASP A 74 6.10 24.56 2.03
CA ASP A 74 7.15 23.65 2.49
C ASP A 74 7.32 22.46 1.52
N LYS A 75 8.15 22.66 0.50
CA LYS A 75 8.43 21.65 -0.51
C LYS A 75 9.19 20.44 0.03
N HIS A 76 10.12 20.62 0.96
CA HIS A 76 10.83 19.49 1.57
C HIS A 76 9.86 18.61 2.37
N GLY A 77 9.01 19.23 3.20
CA GLY A 77 7.97 18.51 3.94
C GLY A 77 6.98 17.79 3.02
N GLU A 78 6.55 18.43 1.92
CA GLU A 78 5.69 17.82 0.92
C GLU A 78 6.32 16.56 0.31
N GLY A 79 7.59 16.64 -0.11
CA GLY A 79 8.34 15.53 -0.68
C GLY A 79 8.47 14.34 0.28
N ASN A 80 8.89 14.61 1.51
CA ASN A 80 9.05 13.58 2.55
C ASN A 80 7.72 12.87 2.86
N ALA A 81 6.62 13.61 2.91
CA ALA A 81 5.32 13.03 3.16
C ALA A 81 4.84 12.15 2.00
N TYR A 82 5.15 12.49 0.76
CA TYR A 82 4.90 11.61 -0.39
C TYR A 82 5.77 10.35 -0.35
N GLY A 83 7.03 10.44 0.06
CA GLY A 83 7.91 9.27 0.25
C GLY A 83 7.31 8.29 1.28
N ASN A 84 6.87 8.82 2.42
CA ASN A 84 6.21 8.04 3.47
C ASN A 84 4.88 7.44 3.01
N LEU A 85 4.11 8.15 2.18
CA LEU A 85 2.85 7.65 1.64
C LEU A 85 3.09 6.50 0.67
N GLY A 86 4.13 6.59 -0.16
CA GLY A 86 4.58 5.48 -1.01
C GLY A 86 4.98 4.25 -0.19
N TYR A 87 5.73 4.45 0.90
CA TYR A 87 6.13 3.37 1.81
C TYR A 87 4.93 2.70 2.51
N ALA A 88 3.93 3.49 2.91
CA ALA A 88 2.70 2.97 3.50
C ALA A 88 1.95 2.05 2.52
N TYR A 89 1.77 2.48 1.27
CA TYR A 89 1.14 1.64 0.24
C TYR A 89 1.98 0.42 -0.13
N PHE A 90 3.30 0.55 -0.15
CA PHE A 90 4.21 -0.59 -0.33
C PHE A 90 4.00 -1.64 0.77
N SER A 91 3.87 -1.19 2.03
CA SER A 91 3.64 -2.07 3.18
C SER A 91 2.26 -2.75 3.15
N LEU A 92 1.25 -2.07 2.59
CA LEU A 92 -0.08 -2.63 2.36
C LEU A 92 -0.16 -3.55 1.12
N GLY A 93 0.92 -3.64 0.33
CA GLY A 93 0.97 -4.46 -0.89
C GLY A 93 0.40 -3.79 -2.15
N ASP A 94 -0.05 -2.54 -2.06
CA ASP A 94 -0.48 -1.75 -3.22
C ASP A 94 0.73 -1.08 -3.89
N PHE A 95 1.53 -1.89 -4.57
CA PHE A 95 2.78 -1.43 -5.19
C PHE A 95 2.55 -0.42 -6.33
N LYS A 96 1.37 -0.42 -6.96
CA LYS A 96 1.03 0.57 -7.99
C LYS A 96 0.89 1.96 -7.37
N LYS A 97 0.13 2.10 -6.28
CA LYS A 97 0.08 3.37 -5.54
C LYS A 97 1.42 3.75 -4.94
N ALA A 98 2.19 2.79 -4.43
CA ALA A 98 3.54 3.06 -3.94
C ALA A 98 4.39 3.77 -5.02
N ILE A 99 4.36 3.26 -6.25
CA ILE A 99 5.07 3.86 -7.40
C ILE A 99 4.56 5.28 -7.71
N GLU A 100 3.24 5.50 -7.70
CA GLU A 100 2.68 6.84 -7.93
C GLU A 100 3.23 7.86 -6.93
N TYR A 101 3.23 7.52 -5.64
CA TYR A 101 3.70 8.43 -4.59
C TYR A 101 5.22 8.56 -4.53
N HIS A 102 5.99 7.49 -4.79
CA HIS A 102 7.45 7.60 -4.91
C HIS A 102 7.87 8.43 -6.13
N ASN A 103 7.10 8.44 -7.22
CA ASN A 103 7.35 9.36 -8.34
C ASN A 103 7.07 10.83 -7.98
N LEU A 104 6.07 11.09 -7.12
CA LEU A 104 5.82 12.45 -6.60
C LEU A 104 6.95 12.91 -5.67
N HIS A 105 7.41 12.03 -4.77
CA HIS A 105 8.60 12.27 -3.94
C HIS A 105 9.83 12.57 -4.79
N LEU A 106 10.12 11.74 -5.80
CA LEU A 106 11.23 11.95 -6.73
C LEU A 106 11.15 13.31 -7.45
N ARG A 107 9.96 13.68 -7.92
CA ARG A 107 9.75 14.96 -8.61
C ARG A 107 10.10 16.14 -7.71
N ILE A 108 9.63 16.11 -6.45
CA ILE A 108 9.88 17.19 -5.50
C ILE A 108 11.34 17.22 -5.07
N ALA A 109 11.96 16.07 -4.81
CA ALA A 109 13.39 15.98 -4.49
C ALA A 109 14.24 16.63 -5.59
N LYS A 110 13.90 16.39 -6.86
CA LYS A 110 14.54 17.07 -8.01
C LYS A 110 14.22 18.57 -8.06
N GLU A 111 12.99 18.97 -7.78
CA GLU A 111 12.57 20.39 -7.76
C GLU A 111 13.36 21.20 -6.73
N VAL A 112 13.58 20.64 -5.54
CA VAL A 112 14.32 21.30 -4.45
C VAL A 112 15.84 21.07 -4.51
N GLY A 113 16.31 20.22 -5.44
CA GLY A 113 17.73 19.89 -5.59
C GLY A 113 18.29 18.97 -4.49
N ASP A 114 17.44 18.23 -3.78
CA ASP A 114 17.85 17.30 -2.74
C ASP A 114 18.27 15.96 -3.33
N ARG A 115 19.59 15.79 -3.52
CA ARG A 115 20.19 14.58 -4.09
C ARG A 115 20.08 13.37 -3.17
N HIS A 116 19.98 13.57 -1.86
CA HIS A 116 19.82 12.47 -0.91
C HIS A 116 18.41 11.88 -1.04
N GLU A 117 17.40 12.75 -1.02
CA GLU A 117 16.01 12.34 -1.20
C GLU A 117 15.73 11.78 -2.61
N GLU A 118 16.43 12.28 -3.63
CA GLU A 118 16.37 11.71 -4.99
C GLU A 118 16.82 10.23 -5.01
N GLY A 119 17.96 9.92 -4.37
CA GLY A 119 18.44 8.54 -4.25
C GLY A 119 17.49 7.65 -3.42
N GLY A 120 16.92 8.20 -2.35
CA GLY A 120 15.88 7.52 -1.56
C GLY A 120 14.66 7.17 -2.41
N ALA A 121 14.18 8.12 -3.22
CA ALA A 121 13.04 7.90 -4.11
C ALA A 121 13.33 6.85 -5.19
N TYR A 122 14.53 6.85 -5.80
CA TYR A 122 14.92 5.82 -6.77
C TYR A 122 15.00 4.43 -6.15
N CYS A 123 15.60 4.28 -4.97
CA CYS A 123 15.66 3.00 -4.28
C CYS A 123 14.26 2.43 -3.98
N ASN A 124 13.34 3.29 -3.55
CA ASN A 124 11.96 2.93 -3.27
C ASN A 124 11.19 2.56 -4.55
N LEU A 125 11.38 3.28 -5.66
CA LEU A 125 10.81 2.94 -6.97
C LEU A 125 11.33 1.59 -7.46
N GLY A 126 12.64 1.34 -7.37
CA GLY A 126 13.24 0.06 -7.74
C GLY A 126 12.62 -1.11 -6.95
N SER A 127 12.48 -0.92 -5.64
CA SER A 127 11.83 -1.88 -4.75
C SER A 127 10.37 -2.13 -5.14
N ALA A 128 9.59 -1.09 -5.42
CA ALA A 128 8.19 -1.22 -5.78
C ALA A 128 7.99 -1.91 -7.15
N TYR A 129 8.82 -1.59 -8.15
CA TYR A 129 8.82 -2.29 -9.44
C TYR A 129 9.24 -3.75 -9.32
N PHE A 130 10.22 -4.05 -8.48
CA PHE A 130 10.62 -5.42 -8.17
C PHE A 130 9.44 -6.23 -7.62
N ARG A 131 8.67 -5.65 -6.67
CA ARG A 131 7.49 -6.31 -6.10
C ARG A 131 6.32 -6.47 -7.07
N LEU A 132 6.24 -5.64 -8.11
CA LEU A 132 5.30 -5.82 -9.22
C LEU A 132 5.75 -6.86 -10.27
N GLY A 133 7.00 -7.33 -10.19
CA GLY A 133 7.59 -8.23 -11.18
C GLY A 133 8.13 -7.54 -12.44
N ASP A 134 8.17 -6.20 -12.47
CA ASP A 134 8.83 -5.45 -13.55
C ASP A 134 10.32 -5.30 -13.23
N PHE A 135 11.06 -6.40 -13.38
CA PHE A 135 12.48 -6.46 -13.04
C PHE A 135 13.33 -5.53 -13.91
N LYS A 136 12.91 -5.25 -15.14
CA LYS A 136 13.62 -4.33 -16.04
C LYS A 136 13.63 -2.92 -15.46
N LYS A 137 12.46 -2.41 -15.05
CA LYS A 137 12.39 -1.10 -14.40
C LYS A 137 13.05 -1.10 -13.03
N ALA A 138 12.94 -2.17 -12.27
CA ALA A 138 13.62 -2.27 -10.97
C ALA A 138 15.14 -2.06 -11.11
N ILE A 139 15.77 -2.71 -12.09
CA ILE A 139 17.19 -2.56 -12.38
C ILE A 139 17.51 -1.13 -12.85
N GLU A 140 16.68 -0.55 -13.73
CA GLU A 140 16.87 0.82 -14.19
C GLU A 140 16.92 1.80 -13.02
N TYR A 141 15.95 1.72 -12.10
CA TYR A 141 15.91 2.60 -10.93
C TYR A 141 17.00 2.33 -9.89
N HIS A 142 17.46 1.08 -9.74
CA HIS A 142 18.56 0.78 -8.82
C HIS A 142 19.95 1.19 -9.35
N ASN A 143 20.05 1.56 -10.63
CA ASN A 143 21.30 2.04 -11.25
C ASN A 143 21.40 3.59 -11.29
N LEU A 144 20.37 4.31 -10.81
CA LEU A 144 20.30 5.77 -10.75
C LEU A 144 20.68 6.29 -9.36
#